data_AF-A0A383C757-F1
#
_entry.id   AF-A0A383C757-F1
#
_cell.length_a   1.000
_cell.length_b   1.000
_cell.length_c   1.000
_cell.angle_alpha   90.00
_cell.angle_beta   90.00
_cell.angle_gamma   90.00
#
_symmetry.space_group_name_H-M   'P 1'
#
loop_
_entity.id
_entity.type
_entity.pdbx_description
1 polymer ?
#
loop_
_entity_poly.entity_id
_entity_poly.type
_entity_poly.pdbx_seq_one_letter_code
_entity_poly.pdbx_strand_id
1 'polypeptide(L)'
;MDKKRGYRSWFYFRIGWNTYFAFIMAAINTLTITYYLAIENYPVLKELFPTFEQYILIVVSIGVPLLAFTGYAHYKRTKAFRAETDIWIESNPYQARWVVNTEMILGLNLKLSEFIIKLLKGEKLNA
;
A
#
# COMPACT_ATOMS: atom_id res chain seq x y z
N MET A 1 -21.80 -21.47 -11.24
CA MET A 1 -20.47 -20.81 -11.11
C MET A 1 -19.46 -21.86 -10.69
N ASP A 2 -18.78 -22.43 -11.67
CA ASP A 2 -17.77 -23.45 -11.38
C ASP A 2 -16.67 -22.80 -10.54
N LYS A 3 -16.57 -23.26 -9.29
CA LYS A 3 -15.81 -22.57 -8.24
C LYS A 3 -14.36 -22.89 -8.57
N LYS A 4 -13.68 -21.99 -9.28
CA LYS A 4 -12.23 -21.99 -9.63
C LYS A 4 -11.35 -22.04 -8.38
N ARG A 5 -11.50 -23.09 -7.55
CA ARG A 5 -10.88 -23.28 -6.23
C ARG A 5 -9.37 -23.27 -6.37
N GLY A 6 -8.82 -23.89 -7.42
CA GLY A 6 -7.39 -23.85 -7.72
C GLY A 6 -6.83 -22.44 -7.88
N TYR A 7 -7.44 -21.61 -8.73
CA TYR A 7 -7.00 -20.23 -8.94
C TYR A 7 -7.09 -19.38 -7.65
N ARG A 8 -8.14 -19.60 -6.84
CA ARG A 8 -8.29 -18.89 -5.56
C ARG A 8 -7.25 -19.34 -4.54
N SER A 9 -7.01 -20.64 -4.40
CA SER A 9 -5.98 -21.18 -3.51
C SER A 9 -4.58 -20.72 -3.92
N TRP A 10 -4.26 -20.73 -5.21
CA TRP A 10 -2.99 -20.21 -5.72
C TRP A 10 -2.85 -18.71 -5.46
N PHE A 11 -3.92 -17.93 -5.63
CA PHE A 11 -3.91 -16.52 -5.29
C PHE A 11 -3.62 -16.31 -3.79
N TYR A 12 -4.30 -17.02 -2.89
CA TYR A 12 -4.04 -16.92 -1.46
C TYR A 12 -2.60 -17.31 -1.09
N PHE A 13 -2.07 -18.36 -1.72
CA PHE A 13 -0.67 -18.76 -1.54
C PHE A 13 0.28 -17.64 -1.97
N ARG A 14 0.12 -17.07 -3.17
CA ARG A 14 0.99 -15.98 -3.64
C ARG A 14 0.91 -14.74 -2.76
N ILE A 15 -0.28 -14.39 -2.29
CA ILE A 15 -0.46 -13.26 -1.37
C ILE A 15 0.24 -13.55 -0.05
N GLY A 16 0.06 -14.74 0.53
CA GLY A 16 0.72 -15.13 1.78
C GLY A 16 2.24 -15.13 1.65
N TRP A 17 2.76 -15.73 0.57
CA TRP A 17 4.19 -15.77 0.27
C TRP A 17 4.77 -14.36 0.11
N ASN A 18 4.19 -13.54 -0.76
CA ASN A 18 4.74 -12.22 -1.09
C ASN A 18 4.64 -11.25 0.09
N THR A 19 3.53 -11.27 0.83
CA THR A 19 3.27 -10.31 1.90
C THR A 19 4.05 -10.63 3.17
N TYR A 20 4.18 -11.92 3.53
CA TYR A 20 4.75 -12.30 4.84
C TYR A 20 6.11 -13.00 4.72
N PHE A 21 6.24 -14.00 3.85
CA PHE A 21 7.46 -14.81 3.79
C PHE A 21 8.60 -14.13 3.03
N ALA A 22 8.30 -13.52 1.89
CA ALA A 22 9.32 -12.91 1.03
C ALA A 22 10.09 -11.81 1.78
N PHE A 23 9.40 -10.96 2.54
CA PHE A 23 10.03 -9.91 3.34
C PHE A 23 10.98 -10.49 4.39
N ILE A 24 10.53 -11.47 5.18
CA ILE A 24 11.36 -12.07 6.25
C ILE A 24 12.58 -12.78 5.65
N MET A 25 12.38 -13.57 4.60
CA MET A 25 13.46 -14.29 3.92
C MET A 25 14.48 -13.31 3.31
N ALA A 26 14.00 -12.25 2.65
CA ALA A 26 14.87 -11.23 2.08
C ALA A 26 15.63 -10.47 3.17
N ALA A 27 15.00 -10.14 4.30
CA ALA A 27 15.64 -9.46 5.42
C ALA A 27 16.74 -10.34 6.04
N ILE A 28 16.45 -11.61 6.34
CA ILE A 28 17.44 -12.55 6.89
C ILE A 28 18.62 -12.69 5.93
N ASN A 29 18.34 -12.93 4.65
CA ASN A 29 19.37 -13.07 3.62
C ASN A 29 20.23 -11.81 3.50
N THR A 30 19.60 -10.63 3.40
CA THR A 30 20.30 -9.35 3.28
C THR A 30 21.19 -9.10 4.49
N LEU A 31 20.69 -9.30 5.71
CA LEU A 31 21.47 -9.14 6.93
C LEU A 31 22.67 -10.10 6.97
N THR A 32 22.44 -11.36 6.61
CA THR A 32 23.46 -12.41 6.61
C THR A 32 24.55 -12.11 5.57
N ILE A 33 24.17 -11.89 4.32
CA ILE A 33 25.11 -11.64 3.22
C ILE A 33 25.88 -10.34 3.46
N THR A 34 25.20 -9.27 3.89
CA THR A 34 25.86 -7.99 4.17
C THR A 34 26.92 -8.15 5.26
N TYR A 35 26.62 -8.92 6.31
CA TYR A 35 27.58 -9.13 7.38
C TYR A 35 28.78 -9.96 6.91
N TYR A 36 28.54 -11.18 6.44
CA TYR A 36 29.63 -12.12 6.14
C TYR A 36 30.40 -11.78 4.87
N LEU A 37 29.77 -11.15 3.87
CA LEU A 37 30.46 -10.77 2.64
C LEU A 37 31.05 -9.35 2.69
N ALA A 38 30.42 -8.39 3.37
CA ALA A 38 30.90 -7.01 3.39
C ALA A 38 31.56 -6.65 4.73
N ILE A 39 30.82 -6.71 5.84
CA ILE A 39 31.28 -6.20 7.14
C ILE A 39 32.51 -6.96 7.64
N GLU A 40 32.48 -8.29 7.60
CA GLU A 40 33.58 -9.12 8.08
C GLU A 40 34.88 -8.91 7.28
N ASN A 41 34.75 -8.54 6.00
CA ASN A 41 35.87 -8.36 5.09
C ASN A 41 36.39 -6.92 5.02
N TYR A 42 35.74 -5.96 5.68
CA TYR A 42 36.16 -4.56 5.73
C TYR A 42 36.58 -4.18 7.15
N PRO A 43 37.88 -3.94 7.42
CA PRO A 43 38.39 -3.74 8.78
C PRO A 43 37.64 -2.66 9.59
N VAL A 44 37.37 -1.52 8.98
CA VAL A 44 36.64 -0.40 9.61
C VAL A 44 35.21 -0.80 10.02
N LEU A 45 34.52 -1.59 9.19
CA LEU A 45 33.16 -2.05 9.49
C LEU A 45 33.16 -3.14 10.57
N LYS A 46 34.15 -4.03 10.56
CA LYS A 46 34.32 -5.08 11.57
C LYS A 46 34.65 -4.52 12.96
N GLU A 47 35.37 -3.41 13.03
CA GLU A 47 35.60 -2.69 14.30
C GLU A 47 34.30 -2.12 14.88
N LEU A 48 33.41 -1.60 14.04
CA LEU A 48 32.11 -1.06 14.46
C LEU A 48 31.10 -2.16 14.79
N PHE A 49 31.17 -3.30 14.09
CA PHE A 49 30.27 -4.44 14.23
C PHE A 49 31.08 -5.74 14.38
N PRO A 50 31.60 -6.04 15.59
CA PRO A 50 32.49 -7.17 15.81
C PRO A 50 31.83 -8.55 15.68
N THR A 51 30.53 -8.62 15.98
CA THR A 51 29.75 -9.87 15.92
C THR A 51 28.46 -9.70 15.12
N PHE A 52 27.99 -10.82 14.58
CA PHE A 52 26.78 -10.86 13.77
C PHE A 52 25.53 -10.53 14.60
N GLU A 53 25.47 -11.00 15.84
CA GLU A 53 24.36 -10.74 16.76
C GLU A 53 24.27 -9.26 17.12
N GLN A 54 25.41 -8.61 17.37
CA GLN A 54 25.46 -7.18 17.67
C GLN A 54 25.01 -6.36 16.46
N TYR A 55 25.47 -6.71 15.26
CA TYR A 55 25.04 -6.10 14.02
C TYR A 55 23.52 -6.20 13.83
N ILE A 56 22.94 -7.40 13.98
CA ILE A 56 21.49 -7.61 13.86
C ILE A 56 20.74 -6.75 14.87
N LEU A 57 21.14 -6.75 16.14
CA LEU A 57 20.44 -5.99 17.18
C LEU A 57 20.42 -4.49 16.87
N ILE A 58 21.54 -3.92 16.43
CA ILE A 58 21.64 -2.50 16.09
C ILE A 58 20.81 -2.19 14.85
N VAL A 59 20.96 -2.98 13.77
CA VAL A 59 20.25 -2.71 12.52
C VAL A 59 18.75 -2.92 12.65
N VAL A 60 18.30 -3.93 13.39
CA VAL A 60 16.86 -4.16 13.59
C VAL A 60 16.27 -3.09 14.51
N SER A 61 16.96 -2.70 15.58
CA SER A 61 16.46 -1.68 16.51
C SER A 61 16.31 -0.30 15.88
N ILE A 62 17.17 0.08 14.94
CA ILE A 62 17.07 1.36 14.21
C ILE A 62 16.22 1.20 12.94
N GLY A 63 16.42 0.11 12.22
CA GLY A 63 15.80 -0.17 10.93
C GLY A 63 14.29 -0.34 11.02
N VAL A 64 13.79 -1.07 12.01
CA VAL A 64 12.33 -1.29 12.15
C VAL A 64 11.58 0.03 12.40
N PRO A 65 11.98 0.89 13.36
CA PRO A 65 11.35 2.21 13.52
C PRO A 65 11.45 3.09 12.27
N LEU A 66 12.59 3.07 11.57
CA LEU A 66 12.79 3.88 10.36
C LEU A 66 11.91 3.40 9.20
N LEU A 67 11.79 2.08 9.01
CA LEU A 67 10.87 1.48 8.03
C LEU A 67 9.41 1.80 8.36
N ALA A 68 9.02 1.71 9.63
CA ALA A 68 7.68 2.08 10.07
C ALA A 68 7.39 3.57 9.85
N PHE A 69 8.34 4.44 10.16
CA PHE A 69 8.22 5.88 9.97
C PHE A 69 8.13 6.26 8.49
N THR A 70 9.00 5.71 7.66
CA THR A 70 9.00 5.98 6.20
C THR A 70 7.72 5.46 5.55
N GLY A 71 7.25 4.27 5.92
CA GLY A 71 5.94 3.75 5.49
C GLY A 71 4.78 4.67 5.93
N TYR A 72 4.75 5.06 7.20
CA TYR A 72 3.75 6.01 7.71
C TYR A 72 3.78 7.34 6.97
N ALA A 73 4.98 7.89 6.74
CA ALA A 73 5.15 9.15 6.04
C ALA A 73 4.69 9.03 4.59
N HIS A 74 5.05 7.96 3.89
CA HIS A 74 4.62 7.71 2.52
C HIS A 74 3.09 7.74 2.41
N TYR A 75 2.39 6.95 3.22
CA TYR A 75 0.93 6.84 3.17
C TYR A 75 0.18 8.09 3.69
N LYS A 76 0.67 8.75 4.75
CA LYS A 76 -0.10 9.83 5.43
C LYS A 76 0.43 11.24 5.20
N ARG A 77 1.70 11.40 4.87
CA ARG A 77 2.37 12.72 4.86
C ARG A 77 2.83 13.15 3.47
N THR A 78 3.04 12.22 2.54
CA THR A 78 3.51 12.55 1.19
C THR A 78 2.39 12.56 0.15
N LYS A 79 2.60 13.32 -0.94
CA LYS A 79 1.73 13.28 -2.13
C LYS A 79 1.95 12.03 -2.99
N ALA A 80 3.02 11.27 -2.75
CA ALA A 80 3.40 10.11 -3.55
C ALA A 80 2.30 9.03 -3.53
N PHE A 81 1.76 8.72 -2.34
CA PHE A 81 0.69 7.73 -2.21
C PHE A 81 -0.58 8.12 -2.98
N ARG A 82 -0.92 9.42 -3.02
CA ARG A 82 -2.07 9.90 -3.80
C ARG A 82 -1.85 9.65 -5.29
N ALA A 83 -0.71 10.06 -5.83
CA ALA A 83 -0.39 9.86 -7.25
C ALA A 83 -0.37 8.37 -7.63
N GLU A 84 0.16 7.50 -6.78
CA GLU A 84 0.14 6.05 -6.99
C GLU A 84 -1.29 5.50 -7.03
N THR A 85 -2.14 5.97 -6.11
CA THR A 85 -3.54 5.56 -6.04
C THR A 85 -4.32 6.04 -7.27
N ASP A 86 -4.10 7.28 -7.70
CA ASP A 86 -4.73 7.84 -8.90
C ASP A 86 -4.37 7.01 -10.13
N ILE A 87 -3.08 6.70 -10.35
CA ILE A 87 -2.62 5.82 -11.43
C ILE A 87 -3.27 4.44 -11.34
N TRP A 88 -3.38 3.86 -10.14
CA TRP A 88 -3.96 2.54 -9.96
C TRP A 88 -5.46 2.51 -10.28
N ILE A 89 -6.19 3.55 -9.90
CA ILE A 89 -7.63 3.69 -10.20
C ILE A 89 -7.84 3.95 -11.69
N GLU A 90 -7.09 4.87 -12.28
CA GLU A 90 -7.19 5.24 -13.69
C GLU A 90 -6.80 4.09 -14.63
N SER A 91 -5.75 3.34 -14.28
CA SER A 91 -5.28 2.20 -15.08
C SER A 91 -6.23 0.99 -15.03
N ASN A 92 -7.14 0.92 -14.06
CA ASN A 92 -8.12 -0.16 -13.96
C ASN A 92 -9.47 0.28 -14.54
N PRO A 93 -9.90 -0.24 -15.71
CA PRO A 93 -11.13 0.20 -16.37
C PRO A 93 -12.41 0.00 -15.55
N TYR A 94 -12.42 -0.98 -14.63
CA TYR A 94 -13.57 -1.19 -13.75
C TYR A 94 -13.64 -0.15 -12.63
N GLN A 95 -12.49 0.21 -12.05
CA GLN A 95 -12.42 1.24 -11.01
C GLN A 95 -12.66 2.63 -11.60
N ALA A 96 -12.05 2.94 -12.75
CA ALA A 96 -12.29 4.20 -13.45
C ALA A 96 -13.78 4.40 -13.78
N ARG A 97 -14.46 3.36 -14.32
CA ARG A 97 -15.92 3.41 -14.53
C ARG A 97 -16.71 3.58 -13.24
N TRP A 98 -16.28 2.95 -12.16
CA TRP A 98 -16.95 3.06 -10.87
C TRP A 98 -16.87 4.49 -10.30
N VAL A 99 -15.73 5.18 -10.45
CA VAL A 99 -15.58 6.58 -10.06
C VAL A 99 -16.55 7.47 -10.84
N VAL A 100 -16.54 7.39 -12.18
CA VAL A 100 -17.43 8.18 -13.05
C VAL A 100 -18.91 7.91 -12.75
N ASN A 101 -19.29 6.64 -12.58
CA ASN A 101 -20.67 6.29 -12.26
C ASN A 101 -21.09 6.85 -10.90
N THR A 102 -20.21 6.79 -9.89
CA THR A 102 -20.47 7.36 -8.57
C THR A 102 -20.65 8.87 -8.64
N GLU A 103 -19.80 9.58 -9.39
CA GLU A 103 -19.93 11.03 -9.60
C GLU A 103 -21.27 11.39 -10.26
N MET A 104 -21.67 10.64 -11.29
CA MET A 104 -22.96 10.84 -11.95
C MET A 104 -24.14 10.62 -11.00
N ILE A 105 -24.10 9.55 -10.19
CA ILE A 105 -25.14 9.24 -9.20
C ILE A 105 -25.22 10.35 -8.14
N LEU A 106 -24.09 10.86 -7.65
CA LEU A 106 -24.06 11.98 -6.70
C LEU A 106 -24.67 13.25 -7.31
N GLY A 107 -24.30 13.58 -8.56
CA GLY A 107 -24.87 14.72 -9.27
C GLY A 107 -26.39 14.60 -9.48
N LEU A 108 -26.87 13.40 -9.82
CA LEU A 108 -28.30 13.12 -9.91
C LEU A 108 -29.01 13.27 -8.56
N ASN A 109 -28.43 12.76 -7.47
CA ASN A 109 -28.99 12.89 -6.12
C ASN A 109 -29.05 14.34 -5.64
N LEU A 110 -28.05 15.16 -5.97
CA LEU A 110 -28.07 16.60 -5.66
C LEU A 110 -29.21 17.31 -6.41
N LYS A 111 -29.35 17.07 -7.72
CA LYS A 111 -30.45 17.63 -8.51
C LYS A 111 -31.84 17.18 -8.01
N LEU A 112 -31.98 15.89 -7.67
CA LEU A 112 -33.21 15.37 -7.08
C LEU A 112 -33.52 16.07 -5.75
N SER A 113 -32.52 16.26 -4.90
CA SER A 113 -32.67 16.97 -3.62
C SER A 113 -33.10 18.43 -3.83
N GLU A 114 -32.50 19.13 -4.79
CA GLU A 114 -32.89 20.49 -5.18
C GLU A 114 -34.34 20.54 -5.68
N PHE A 115 -34.75 19.58 -6.53
CA PHE A 115 -36.13 19.49 -7.00
C PHE A 115 -37.12 19.23 -5.87
N ILE A 116 -36.81 18.35 -4.92
CA ILE A 116 -37.64 18.12 -3.73
C ILE A 116 -37.76 19.41 -2.91
N ILE A 117 -36.67 20.14 -2.68
CA ILE A 117 -36.71 21.42 -1.97
C ILE A 117 -37.56 22.46 -2.69
N LYS A 118 -37.46 22.57 -4.01
CA LYS A 118 -38.28 23.49 -4.83
C LYS A 118 -39.76 23.14 -4.74
N LEU A 119 -40.10 21.85 -4.85
CA LEU A 119 -41.48 21.37 -4.69
C LEU A 119 -42.04 21.70 -3.30
N LEU A 120 -41.27 21.48 -2.23
CA LEU A 120 -41.68 21.82 -0.85
C LEU A 120 -41.94 23.32 -0.66
N LYS A 121 -41.22 24.18 -1.39
CA LYS A 121 -41.41 25.64 -1.39
C LYS A 121 -42.56 26.11 -2.30
N GLY A 122 -43.21 25.21 -3.03
CA GLY A 122 -44.25 25.55 -4.01
C GLY A 122 -43.70 26.23 -5.27
N GLU A 123 -42.38 26.16 -5.50
CA GLU A 123 -41.74 26.71 -6.70
C GLU A 123 -41.98 25.80 -7.90
N LYS A 124 -42.22 26.38 -9.09
CA LYS A 124 -42.38 25.60 -10.33
C LYS A 124 -41.04 24.97 -10.72
N LEU A 125 -41.09 23.67 -11.04
CA LEU A 125 -39.94 22.96 -11.60
C LEU A 125 -39.74 23.43 -13.05
N ASN A 126 -38.61 24.08 -13.31
CA ASN A 126 -38.16 24.33 -14.67
C ASN A 126 -37.23 23.18 -15.08
N ALA A 127 -37.54 22.56 -16.21
CA ALA A 127 -36.78 21.47 -16.82
C ALA A 127 -35.40 21.94 -17.30
#